data_AF-A0A059EZP9-F1
#
_entry.id   AF-A0A059EZP9-F1
#
_cell.length_a   1.000
_cell.length_b   1.000
_cell.length_c   1.000
_cell.angle_alpha   90.00
_cell.angle_beta   90.00
_cell.angle_gamma   90.00
#
_symmetry.space_group_name_H-M   'P 1'
#
loop_
_entity.id
_entity.type
_entity.pdbx_description
1 polymer ?
#
loop_
_entity_poly.entity_id
_entity_poly.type
_entity_poly.pdbx_seq_one_letter_code
_entity_poly.pdbx_strand_id
1 'polypeptide(L)'
;MFVIRSGNMSSYPVTKYDKLDKNEKKSLKKKCRKIYNNKGFFESIIDFLNPLNDCMSCEYKPIISSFIYKVINYLIKEGINTVGIFRLPSNNDLTNELVNYIKINKEVNLKDYDILTIANALKKYLREELNGLISDDLSITLEKNIKNKNKLKNIEYLAYALEEDKRELLIHLFTLFKKIDENSKINLMTLENIFICSAPSIFPKVVQKNLRDFIPLTRILIDIYNLDYEYVPSKLID
;
A
#
# COMPACT_ATOMS: atom_id res chain seq x y z
N MET A 1 3.51 8.14 -14.09
CA MET A 1 2.56 7.13 -13.58
C MET A 1 1.50 7.02 -14.65
N PHE A 2 1.29 5.85 -15.25
CA PHE A 2 0.16 5.68 -16.17
C PHE A 2 -1.11 5.63 -15.32
N VAL A 3 -2.01 6.58 -15.54
CA VAL A 3 -3.19 6.77 -14.68
C VAL A 3 -4.35 5.97 -15.27
N ILE A 4 -4.76 4.90 -14.59
CA ILE A 4 -6.07 4.28 -14.87
C ILE A 4 -7.14 5.22 -14.32
N ARG A 5 -7.69 6.07 -15.19
CA ARG A 5 -8.99 6.70 -14.96
C ARG A 5 -10.04 5.78 -15.57
N SER A 6 -10.82 5.10 -14.74
CA SER A 6 -11.95 4.30 -15.24
C SER A 6 -12.95 5.20 -15.98
N GLY A 7 -13.61 4.67 -17.01
CA GLY A 7 -14.45 5.45 -17.94
C GLY A 7 -15.53 6.29 -17.25
N ASN A 8 -16.02 5.87 -16.09
CA ASN A 8 -17.04 6.59 -15.30
C ASN A 8 -16.52 7.84 -14.56
N MET A 9 -15.20 8.02 -14.45
CA MET A 9 -14.57 9.14 -13.71
C MET A 9 -13.82 10.12 -14.61
N SER A 10 -13.50 9.71 -15.84
CA SER A 10 -12.68 10.49 -16.78
C SER A 10 -13.29 11.83 -17.21
N SER A 11 -14.61 12.02 -17.05
CA SER A 11 -15.34 13.21 -17.50
C SER A 11 -15.46 14.33 -16.46
N TYR A 12 -15.03 14.11 -15.21
CA TYR A 12 -15.17 15.11 -14.15
C TYR A 12 -13.90 15.96 -14.01
N PRO A 13 -14.03 17.26 -13.67
CA PRO A 13 -12.89 18.06 -13.23
C PRO A 13 -12.14 17.36 -12.09
N VAL A 14 -10.82 17.55 -12.02
CA VAL A 14 -9.99 16.93 -10.99
C VAL A 14 -9.29 17.95 -10.11
N THR A 15 -9.14 17.61 -8.83
CA THR A 15 -8.40 18.41 -7.84
C THR A 15 -7.23 17.58 -7.33
N LYS A 16 -6.06 18.19 -7.07
CA LYS A 16 -4.95 17.46 -6.44
C LYS A 16 -5.33 17.03 -5.03
N TYR A 17 -5.05 15.78 -4.65
CA TYR A 17 -5.35 15.23 -3.32
C TYR A 17 -4.75 16.09 -2.20
N ASP A 18 -3.54 16.61 -2.39
CA ASP A 18 -2.84 17.43 -1.39
C ASP A 18 -3.44 18.83 -1.20
N LYS A 19 -4.31 19.27 -2.12
CA LYS A 19 -5.07 20.52 -1.97
C LYS A 19 -6.32 20.36 -1.11
N LEU A 20 -6.74 19.13 -0.82
CA LEU A 20 -7.89 18.87 0.03
C LEU A 20 -7.55 19.11 1.49
N ASP A 21 -8.47 19.75 2.22
CA ASP A 21 -8.35 19.91 3.65
C ASP A 21 -8.59 18.60 4.42
N LYS A 22 -8.37 18.62 5.74
CA LYS A 22 -8.51 17.43 6.58
C LYS A 22 -9.93 16.85 6.60
N ASN A 23 -10.95 17.69 6.53
CA ASN A 23 -12.35 17.27 6.52
C ASN A 23 -12.74 16.68 5.16
N GLU A 24 -12.32 17.31 4.08
CA GLU A 24 -12.51 16.81 2.71
C GLU A 24 -11.85 15.43 2.53
N LYS A 25 -10.58 15.27 2.96
CA LYS A 25 -9.89 13.97 2.94
C LYS A 25 -10.62 12.92 3.78
N LYS A 26 -11.14 13.30 4.95
CA LYS A 26 -11.91 12.39 5.82
C LYS A 26 -13.24 11.96 5.17
N SER A 27 -13.98 12.90 4.58
CA SER A 27 -15.24 12.60 3.88
C SER A 27 -15.00 11.73 2.66
N LEU A 28 -14.01 12.09 1.83
CA LEU A 28 -13.57 11.34 0.66
C LEU A 28 -13.23 9.89 1.01
N LYS A 29 -12.42 9.67 2.07
CA LYS A 29 -12.08 8.32 2.54
C LYS A 29 -13.32 7.53 2.92
N LYS A 30 -14.22 8.12 3.71
CA LYS A 30 -15.46 7.46 4.15
C LYS A 30 -16.35 7.07 2.96
N LYS A 31 -16.53 7.98 2.00
CA LYS A 31 -17.30 7.78 0.77
C LYS A 31 -16.68 6.68 -0.10
N CYS A 32 -15.37 6.75 -0.36
CA CYS A 32 -14.66 5.77 -1.18
C CYS A 32 -14.63 4.38 -0.53
N ARG A 33 -14.43 4.27 0.79
CA ARG A 33 -14.54 2.99 1.51
C ARG A 33 -15.92 2.37 1.40
N LYS A 34 -17.00 3.16 1.52
CA LYS A 34 -18.38 2.68 1.36
C LYS A 34 -18.63 2.13 -0.04
N ILE A 35 -18.19 2.85 -1.07
CA ILE A 35 -18.32 2.43 -2.48
C ILE A 35 -17.47 1.18 -2.75
N TYR A 36 -16.20 1.19 -2.33
CA TYR A 36 -15.25 0.10 -2.55
C TYR A 36 -15.74 -1.22 -1.92
N ASN A 37 -16.12 -1.18 -0.64
CA ASN A 37 -16.66 -2.34 0.07
C ASN A 37 -18.05 -2.77 -0.43
N ASN A 38 -18.65 -2.01 -1.34
CA ASN A 38 -19.98 -2.27 -1.91
C ASN A 38 -21.02 -2.50 -0.79
N LYS A 39 -20.88 -1.78 0.34
CA LYS A 39 -21.77 -1.93 1.49
C LYS A 39 -23.17 -1.52 1.07
N GLY A 40 -24.11 -2.45 1.15
CA GLY A 40 -25.51 -2.21 0.83
C GLY A 40 -26.16 -1.23 1.80
N PHE A 41 -27.35 -0.73 1.46
CA PHE A 41 -28.13 0.15 2.36
C PHE A 41 -28.33 -0.47 3.74
N PHE A 42 -28.58 -1.79 3.81
CA PHE A 42 -28.74 -2.55 5.05
C PHE A 42 -27.47 -2.58 5.92
N GLU A 43 -26.30 -2.85 5.33
CA GLU A 43 -25.03 -2.84 6.07
C GLU A 43 -24.69 -1.42 6.56
N SER A 44 -25.02 -0.40 5.77
CA SER A 44 -24.89 1.00 6.18
C SER A 44 -25.85 1.38 7.31
N ILE A 45 -27.02 0.75 7.41
CA ILE A 45 -27.95 0.93 8.53
C ILE A 45 -27.42 0.24 9.78
N ILE A 46 -26.90 -0.98 9.65
CA ILE A 46 -26.30 -1.71 10.78
C ILE A 46 -25.11 -0.92 11.36
N ASP A 47 -24.23 -0.37 10.52
CA ASP A 47 -23.11 0.48 10.95
C ASP A 47 -23.61 1.77 11.65
N PHE A 48 -24.73 2.34 11.21
CA PHE A 48 -25.34 3.53 11.82
C PHE A 48 -26.01 3.23 13.17
N LEU A 49 -26.63 2.06 13.30
CA LEU A 49 -27.34 1.62 14.52
C LEU A 49 -26.40 0.97 15.55
N ASN A 50 -25.18 0.60 15.17
CA ASN A 50 -24.15 0.06 16.08
C ASN A 50 -22.98 1.05 16.27
N PRO A 51 -23.17 2.19 16.97
CA PRO A 51 -22.07 3.08 17.35
C PRO A 51 -21.05 2.38 18.28
N LEU A 52 -21.40 1.25 18.87
CA LEU A 52 -20.55 0.44 19.75
C LEU A 52 -19.50 -0.41 19.01
N ASN A 53 -19.64 -0.66 17.71
CA ASN A 53 -18.60 -1.38 16.95
C ASN A 53 -17.36 -0.52 16.66
N ASP A 54 -17.53 0.80 16.60
CA ASP A 54 -16.40 1.75 16.52
C ASP A 54 -15.64 1.83 17.86
N CYS A 55 -16.30 1.47 18.98
CA CYS A 55 -15.73 1.49 20.33
C CYS A 55 -14.99 0.18 20.69
N MET A 56 -15.28 -0.93 20.00
CA MET A 56 -14.79 -2.27 20.38
C MET A 56 -13.59 -2.77 19.56
N SER A 57 -13.10 -1.96 18.62
CA SER A 57 -11.77 -2.11 18.02
C SER A 57 -10.91 -0.93 18.43
N CYS A 58 -10.46 -0.92 19.68
CA CYS A 58 -9.16 -0.32 20.01
C CYS A 58 -8.03 -1.14 19.35
N GLU A 59 -8.12 -1.34 18.03
CA GLU A 59 -7.03 -1.85 17.24
C GLU A 59 -5.93 -0.81 17.32
N TYR A 60 -4.81 -1.21 17.93
CA TYR A 60 -3.57 -0.46 17.89
C TYR A 60 -3.25 -0.14 16.43
N LYS A 61 -3.47 1.12 16.01
CA LYS A 61 -3.04 1.60 14.70
C LYS A 61 -1.54 1.92 14.82
N PRO A 62 -0.65 1.12 14.20
CA PRO A 62 0.78 1.37 14.29
C PRO A 62 1.09 2.73 13.66
N ILE A 63 1.82 3.58 14.40
CA ILE A 63 2.30 4.85 13.88
C ILE A 63 3.42 4.56 12.89
N ILE A 64 3.28 5.03 11.66
CA ILE A 64 4.32 4.88 10.64
C ILE A 64 5.54 5.71 11.04
N SER A 65 6.67 5.04 11.17
CA SER A 65 7.96 5.67 11.49
C SER A 65 8.38 6.64 10.38
N SER A 66 8.76 7.87 10.73
CA SER A 66 9.31 8.81 9.77
C SER A 66 10.68 8.37 9.21
N PHE A 67 11.43 7.54 9.97
CA PHE A 67 12.68 6.95 9.50
C PHE A 67 12.48 6.06 8.25
N ILE A 68 11.29 5.48 8.04
CA ILE A 68 11.02 4.65 6.85
C ILE A 68 11.20 5.43 5.54
N TYR A 69 10.88 6.73 5.53
CA TYR A 69 11.05 7.59 4.36
C TYR A 69 12.53 7.84 4.06
N LYS A 70 13.38 7.91 5.09
CA LYS A 70 14.85 7.98 4.93
C LYS A 70 15.41 6.67 4.37
N VAL A 71 14.91 5.53 4.85
CA VAL A 71 15.23 4.20 4.30
C VAL A 71 14.88 4.12 2.82
N ILE A 72 13.66 4.52 2.43
CA ILE A 72 13.23 4.52 1.03
C ILE A 72 14.11 5.44 0.18
N ASN A 73 14.35 6.67 0.65
CA ASN A 73 15.19 7.64 -0.08
C ASN A 73 16.64 7.15 -0.23
N TYR A 74 17.17 6.45 0.76
CA TYR A 74 18.50 5.84 0.67
C TYR A 74 18.55 4.74 -0.38
N LEU A 75 17.54 3.85 -0.43
CA LEU A 75 17.43 2.83 -1.47
C LEU A 75 17.30 3.42 -2.88
N ILE A 76 16.58 4.55 -3.04
CA ILE A 76 16.50 5.27 -4.32
C ILE A 76 17.88 5.78 -4.76
N LYS A 77 18.68 6.30 -3.82
CA LYS A 77 19.99 6.90 -4.13
C LYS A 77 21.07 5.86 -4.36
N GLU A 78 21.16 4.87 -3.48
CA GLU A 78 22.30 3.94 -3.42
C GLU A 78 21.96 2.52 -3.89
N GLY A 79 20.68 2.14 -3.86
CA GLY A 79 20.26 0.74 -4.03
C GLY A 79 19.74 0.34 -5.41
N ILE A 80 19.47 1.30 -6.31
CA ILE A 80 18.77 1.02 -7.58
C ILE A 80 19.55 0.11 -8.54
N ASN A 81 20.87 -0.03 -8.38
CA ASN A 81 21.70 -0.90 -9.22
C ASN A 81 22.01 -2.27 -8.57
N THR A 82 21.52 -2.52 -7.35
CA THR A 82 21.83 -3.77 -6.62
C THR A 82 21.10 -4.96 -7.24
N VAL A 83 21.86 -5.92 -7.75
CA VAL A 83 21.33 -7.15 -8.36
C VAL A 83 20.41 -7.88 -7.40
N GLY A 84 19.19 -8.17 -7.86
CA GLY A 84 18.22 -8.94 -7.09
C GLY A 84 17.68 -8.23 -5.85
N ILE A 85 17.77 -6.90 -5.76
CA ILE A 85 17.11 -6.12 -4.69
C ILE A 85 15.64 -6.53 -4.54
N PHE A 86 15.15 -6.61 -3.31
CA PHE A 86 13.84 -7.18 -2.94
C PHE A 86 13.63 -8.68 -3.20
N ARG A 87 14.44 -9.35 -4.03
CA ARG A 87 14.37 -10.80 -4.25
C ARG A 87 15.33 -11.60 -3.38
N LEU A 88 16.60 -11.18 -3.32
CA LEU A 88 17.65 -11.92 -2.64
C LEU A 88 17.55 -11.76 -1.11
N PRO A 89 17.94 -12.81 -0.35
CA PRO A 89 18.01 -12.72 1.10
C PRO A 89 19.16 -11.80 1.55
N SER A 90 19.14 -11.43 2.82
CA SER A 90 20.18 -10.65 3.50
C SER A 90 20.52 -11.28 4.86
N ASN A 91 21.42 -10.65 5.61
CA ASN A 91 21.68 -11.05 6.98
C ASN A 91 20.43 -10.82 7.85
N ASN A 92 19.85 -11.91 8.38
CA ASN A 92 18.60 -11.85 9.14
C ASN A 92 18.74 -11.07 10.46
N ASP A 93 19.88 -11.16 11.13
CA ASP A 93 20.09 -10.50 12.42
C ASP A 93 20.18 -8.98 12.23
N LEU A 94 20.97 -8.52 11.27
CA LEU A 94 21.05 -7.10 10.90
C LEU A 94 19.72 -6.57 10.36
N THR A 95 18.97 -7.40 9.62
CA THR A 95 17.62 -7.06 9.14
C THR A 95 16.67 -6.84 10.31
N ASN A 96 16.70 -7.72 11.32
CA ASN A 96 15.87 -7.59 12.52
C ASN A 96 16.24 -6.38 13.36
N GLU A 97 17.55 -6.13 13.52
CA GLU A 97 18.06 -4.96 14.20
C GLU A 97 17.58 -3.66 13.55
N LEU A 98 17.72 -3.55 12.22
CA LEU A 98 17.27 -2.36 11.49
C LEU A 98 15.74 -2.19 11.55
N VAL A 99 14.97 -3.27 11.51
CA VAL A 99 13.51 -3.21 11.76
C VAL A 99 13.21 -2.66 13.14
N ASN A 100 13.94 -3.07 14.18
CA ASN A 100 13.74 -2.53 15.54
C ASN A 100 14.03 -1.03 15.60
N TYR A 101 15.07 -0.54 14.93
CA TYR A 101 15.34 0.89 14.84
C TYR A 101 14.22 1.66 14.11
N ILE A 102 13.70 1.11 13.01
CA ILE A 102 12.53 1.68 12.32
C ILE A 102 11.33 1.72 13.26
N LYS A 103 11.00 0.62 13.96
CA LYS A 103 9.85 0.56 14.89
C LYS A 103 9.85 1.66 15.94
N ILE A 104 11.00 1.88 16.57
CA ILE A 104 11.14 2.90 17.63
C ILE A 104 11.46 4.29 17.06
N ASN A 105 11.44 4.45 15.74
CA ASN A 105 11.78 5.67 15.03
C ASN A 105 13.17 6.23 15.39
N LYS A 106 14.12 5.34 15.69
CA LYS A 106 15.52 5.71 15.96
C LYS A 106 16.30 5.66 14.66
N GLU A 107 16.80 6.80 14.23
CA GLU A 107 17.63 6.87 13.04
C GLU A 107 19.02 6.30 13.30
N VAL A 108 19.52 5.54 12.33
CA VAL A 108 20.88 5.00 12.30
C VAL A 108 21.51 5.30 10.95
N ASN A 109 22.83 5.24 10.88
CA ASN A 109 23.56 5.44 9.64
C ASN A 109 23.33 4.22 8.72
N LEU A 110 22.52 4.41 7.67
CA LEU A 110 22.20 3.35 6.72
C LEU A 110 23.40 2.83 5.92
N LYS A 111 24.52 3.58 5.89
CA LYS A 111 25.77 3.13 5.25
C LYS A 111 26.44 1.96 5.98
N ASP A 112 26.06 1.71 7.23
CA ASP A 112 26.60 0.61 8.02
C ASP A 112 25.95 -0.74 7.67
N TYR A 113 24.95 -0.73 6.78
CA TYR A 113 24.21 -1.91 6.33
C TYR A 113 24.36 -2.10 4.80
N ASP A 114 24.40 -3.35 4.35
CA ASP A 114 24.31 -3.64 2.92
C ASP A 114 22.90 -3.35 2.37
N ILE A 115 22.80 -3.05 1.07
CA ILE A 115 21.54 -2.67 0.43
C ILE A 115 20.46 -3.76 0.56
N LEU A 116 20.82 -5.04 0.51
CA LEU A 116 19.84 -6.12 0.63
C LEU A 116 19.26 -6.17 2.04
N THR A 117 20.07 -5.94 3.07
CA THR A 117 19.60 -5.80 4.47
C THR A 117 18.61 -4.65 4.60
N ILE A 118 18.90 -3.48 4.02
CA ILE A 118 17.99 -2.32 4.09
C ILE A 118 16.67 -2.60 3.36
N ALA A 119 16.73 -3.20 2.16
CA ALA A 119 15.54 -3.55 1.38
C ALA A 119 14.68 -4.63 2.07
N ASN A 120 15.31 -5.63 2.68
CA ASN A 120 14.61 -6.66 3.44
C ASN A 120 14.04 -6.13 4.76
N ALA A 121 14.72 -5.19 5.43
CA ALA A 121 14.21 -4.52 6.62
C ALA A 121 12.96 -3.70 6.29
N LEU A 122 12.96 -2.97 5.18
CA LEU A 122 11.77 -2.29 4.66
C LEU A 122 10.61 -3.27 4.44
N LYS A 123 10.80 -4.36 3.68
CA LYS A 123 9.75 -5.39 3.48
C LYS A 123 9.25 -5.98 4.80
N LYS A 124 10.16 -6.23 5.73
CA LYS A 124 9.85 -6.87 7.02
C LYS A 124 9.04 -5.92 7.92
N TYR A 125 9.42 -4.66 8.01
CA TYR A 125 8.67 -3.62 8.73
C TYR A 125 7.23 -3.52 8.21
N LEU A 126 7.04 -3.43 6.88
CA LEU A 126 5.70 -3.37 6.28
C LEU A 126 4.84 -4.61 6.65
N ARG A 127 5.43 -5.80 6.59
CA ARG A 127 4.71 -7.07 6.80
C ARG A 127 4.39 -7.33 8.28
N GLU A 128 5.33 -7.06 9.16
CA GLU A 128 5.26 -7.52 10.56
C GLU A 128 4.76 -6.42 11.50
N GLU A 129 5.08 -5.16 11.22
CA GLU A 129 4.71 -4.04 12.09
C GLU A 129 3.44 -3.34 11.60
N LEU A 130 3.28 -3.18 10.28
CA LEU A 130 2.10 -2.50 9.72
C LEU A 130 0.96 -3.46 9.33
N ASN A 131 1.21 -4.77 9.36
CA ASN A 131 0.35 -5.82 8.78
C ASN A 131 -0.06 -5.47 7.33
N GLY A 132 0.89 -4.99 6.53
CA GLY A 132 0.63 -4.51 5.17
C GLY A 132 0.08 -3.08 5.10
N LEU A 133 0.03 -2.57 3.87
CA LEU A 133 -0.42 -1.20 3.57
C LEU A 133 -1.88 -1.13 3.13
N ILE A 134 -2.44 -2.24 2.67
CA ILE A 134 -3.87 -2.35 2.37
C ILE A 134 -4.52 -2.95 3.61
N SER A 135 -5.48 -2.25 4.21
CA SER A 135 -6.13 -2.73 5.43
C SER A 135 -6.92 -4.01 5.20
N ASP A 136 -7.17 -4.74 6.29
CA ASP A 136 -7.87 -6.02 6.29
C ASP A 136 -9.24 -5.94 5.60
N ASP A 137 -10.05 -4.92 5.93
CA ASP A 137 -11.37 -4.70 5.32
C ASP A 137 -11.30 -4.56 3.79
N LEU A 138 -10.35 -3.75 3.29
CA LEU A 138 -10.16 -3.51 1.87
C LEU A 138 -9.63 -4.75 1.14
N SER A 139 -8.75 -5.51 1.82
CA SER A 139 -8.15 -6.73 1.26
C SER A 139 -9.16 -7.88 1.19
N ILE A 140 -10.02 -8.03 2.20
CA ILE A 140 -11.11 -9.02 2.20
C ILE A 140 -12.12 -8.73 1.08
N THR A 141 -12.48 -7.47 0.88
CA THR A 141 -13.33 -7.06 -0.26
C THR A 141 -12.67 -7.41 -1.59
N LEU A 142 -11.37 -7.17 -1.73
CA LEU A 142 -10.62 -7.49 -2.94
C LEU A 142 -10.62 -8.99 -3.22
N GLU A 143 -10.34 -9.80 -2.20
CA GLU A 143 -10.38 -11.27 -2.29
C GLU A 143 -11.77 -11.76 -2.72
N LYS A 144 -12.85 -11.20 -2.14
CA LYS A 144 -14.25 -11.51 -2.52
C LYS A 144 -14.53 -11.15 -3.98
N ASN A 145 -14.07 -9.99 -4.44
CA ASN A 145 -14.24 -9.55 -5.82
C ASN A 145 -13.51 -10.47 -6.81
N ILE A 146 -12.29 -10.90 -6.46
CA ILE A 146 -11.52 -11.88 -7.24
C ILE A 146 -12.26 -13.21 -7.34
N LYS A 147 -12.75 -13.77 -6.21
CA LYS A 147 -13.52 -15.02 -6.17
C LYS A 147 -14.78 -14.95 -7.03
N ASN A 148 -15.44 -13.79 -7.06
CA ASN A 148 -16.62 -13.54 -7.87
C ASN A 148 -16.32 -13.13 -9.33
N LYS A 149 -15.08 -13.29 -9.81
CA LYS A 149 -14.62 -12.91 -11.16
C LYS A 149 -14.81 -11.42 -11.51
N ASN A 150 -14.97 -10.57 -10.49
CA ASN A 150 -15.17 -9.12 -10.59
C ASN A 150 -13.95 -8.36 -10.07
N LYS A 151 -12.73 -8.85 -10.36
CA LYS A 151 -11.47 -8.40 -9.75
C LYS A 151 -11.24 -6.88 -9.73
N LEU A 152 -11.68 -6.15 -10.76
CA LEU A 152 -11.49 -4.69 -10.87
C LEU A 152 -12.69 -3.87 -10.38
N LYS A 153 -13.72 -4.50 -9.81
CA LYS A 153 -14.90 -3.78 -9.36
C LYS A 153 -14.51 -2.75 -8.30
N ASN A 154 -14.79 -1.49 -8.59
CA ASN A 154 -14.53 -0.33 -7.73
C ASN A 154 -13.05 -0.16 -7.34
N ILE A 155 -12.09 -0.79 -8.04
CA ILE A 155 -10.68 -0.72 -7.69
C ILE A 155 -10.13 0.71 -7.72
N GLU A 156 -10.71 1.58 -8.57
CA GLU A 156 -10.34 2.98 -8.68
C GLU A 156 -10.57 3.78 -7.40
N TYR A 157 -11.49 3.33 -6.53
CA TYR A 157 -11.76 3.97 -5.24
C TYR A 157 -10.73 3.58 -4.18
N LEU A 158 -9.95 2.50 -4.40
CA LEU A 158 -9.00 1.98 -3.42
C LEU A 158 -7.97 3.05 -3.00
N ALA A 159 -7.42 3.80 -3.97
CA ALA A 159 -6.39 4.82 -3.72
C ALA A 159 -6.86 5.93 -2.76
N TYR A 160 -8.16 6.20 -2.67
CA TYR A 160 -8.75 7.18 -1.76
C TYR A 160 -9.41 6.53 -0.53
N ALA A 161 -9.62 5.21 -0.55
CA ALA A 161 -10.14 4.44 0.57
C ALA A 161 -9.08 4.14 1.64
N LEU A 162 -7.80 4.14 1.26
CA LEU A 162 -6.66 3.90 2.16
C LEU A 162 -6.58 4.94 3.30
N GLU A 163 -5.94 4.54 4.40
CA GLU A 163 -5.50 5.49 5.42
C GLU A 163 -4.44 6.43 4.84
N GLU A 164 -4.46 7.71 5.23
CA GLU A 164 -3.61 8.76 4.63
C GLU A 164 -2.11 8.43 4.75
N ASP A 165 -1.69 7.96 5.93
CA ASP A 165 -0.34 7.54 6.24
C ASP A 165 0.10 6.31 5.42
N LYS A 166 -0.78 5.31 5.29
CA LYS A 166 -0.50 4.11 4.46
C LYS A 166 -0.47 4.45 2.96
N ARG A 167 -1.31 5.39 2.53
CA ARG A 167 -1.37 5.89 1.15
C ARG A 167 -0.08 6.63 0.79
N GLU A 168 0.38 7.53 1.64
CA GLU A 168 1.66 8.25 1.46
C GLU A 168 2.82 7.26 1.33
N LEU A 169 2.94 6.31 2.27
CA LEU A 169 4.00 5.31 2.24
C LEU A 169 3.96 4.44 0.96
N LEU A 170 2.76 4.11 0.48
CA LEU A 170 2.60 3.36 -0.77
C LEU A 170 3.09 4.14 -2.00
N ILE A 171 2.85 5.47 -2.05
CA ILE A 171 3.36 6.35 -3.13
C ILE A 171 4.89 6.38 -3.12
N HIS A 172 5.51 6.49 -1.95
CA HIS A 172 6.96 6.46 -1.79
C HIS A 172 7.55 5.10 -2.24
N LEU A 173 6.90 3.99 -1.87
CA LEU A 173 7.30 2.66 -2.31
C LEU A 173 7.18 2.47 -3.83
N PHE A 174 6.07 2.89 -4.43
CA PHE A 174 5.87 2.82 -5.87
C PHE A 174 6.88 3.69 -6.63
N THR A 175 7.29 4.81 -6.05
CA THR A 175 8.39 5.62 -6.60
C THR A 175 9.72 4.87 -6.57
N LEU A 176 10.06 4.23 -5.45
CA LEU A 176 11.26 3.38 -5.33
C LEU A 176 11.22 2.20 -6.32
N PHE A 177 10.11 1.48 -6.38
CA PHE A 177 9.97 0.34 -7.29
C PHE A 177 10.08 0.75 -8.75
N LYS A 178 9.50 1.89 -9.14
CA LYS A 178 9.66 2.44 -10.49
C LYS A 178 11.13 2.74 -10.80
N LYS A 179 11.86 3.33 -9.86
CA LYS A 179 13.29 3.64 -10.03
C LYS A 179 14.15 2.39 -10.17
N ILE A 180 13.81 1.31 -9.46
CA ILE A 180 14.49 0.02 -9.63
C ILE A 180 14.15 -0.58 -10.99
N ASP A 181 12.87 -0.57 -11.40
CA ASP A 181 12.44 -1.09 -12.69
C ASP A 181 13.08 -0.36 -13.89
N GLU A 182 13.23 0.96 -13.80
CA GLU A 182 13.98 1.80 -14.77
C GLU A 182 15.43 1.30 -14.96
N ASN A 183 16.01 0.66 -13.94
CA ASN A 183 17.37 0.12 -13.91
C ASN A 183 17.41 -1.43 -14.04
N SER A 184 16.29 -2.06 -14.43
CA SER A 184 16.13 -3.53 -14.48
C SER A 184 17.16 -4.27 -15.33
N LYS A 185 17.78 -3.61 -16.32
CA LYS A 185 18.89 -4.18 -17.11
C LYS A 185 20.15 -4.47 -16.29
N ILE A 186 20.34 -3.73 -15.18
CA ILE A 186 21.50 -3.87 -14.29
C ILE A 186 21.11 -4.73 -13.09
N ASN A 187 20.05 -4.33 -12.37
CA ASN A 187 19.66 -4.99 -11.13
C ASN A 187 18.86 -6.30 -11.33
N LEU A 188 18.41 -6.60 -12.57
CA LEU A 188 17.63 -7.79 -12.94
C LEU A 188 16.23 -7.88 -12.31
N MET A 189 15.68 -6.75 -11.86
CA MET A 189 14.40 -6.65 -11.17
C MET A 189 13.44 -5.75 -11.95
N THR A 190 12.57 -6.37 -12.75
CA THR A 190 11.42 -5.68 -13.34
C THR A 190 10.36 -5.39 -12.28
N LEU A 191 9.42 -4.49 -12.57
CA LEU A 191 8.30 -4.18 -11.68
C LEU A 191 7.50 -5.43 -11.29
N GLU A 192 7.27 -6.34 -12.25
CA GLU A 192 6.61 -7.62 -11.99
C GLU A 192 7.40 -8.50 -11.02
N ASN A 193 8.73 -8.61 -11.20
CA ASN A 193 9.59 -9.36 -10.28
C ASN A 193 9.58 -8.75 -8.87
N ILE A 194 9.62 -7.42 -8.77
CA ILE A 194 9.55 -6.70 -7.49
C ILE A 194 8.22 -6.99 -6.79
N PHE A 195 7.10 -6.95 -7.52
CA PHE A 195 5.77 -7.21 -6.97
C PHE A 195 5.58 -8.64 -6.51
N ILE A 196 6.11 -9.63 -7.23
CA ILE A 196 6.11 -11.03 -6.76
C ILE A 196 6.79 -11.15 -5.39
N CYS A 197 7.92 -10.47 -5.21
CA CYS A 197 8.68 -10.54 -3.95
C CYS A 197 8.14 -9.64 -2.83
N SER A 198 7.34 -8.61 -3.15
CA SER A 198 6.94 -7.57 -2.20
C SER A 198 5.44 -7.61 -1.86
N ALA A 199 4.60 -8.28 -2.66
CA ALA A 199 3.18 -8.42 -2.40
C ALA A 199 2.85 -8.96 -0.99
N PRO A 200 3.58 -9.97 -0.43
CA PRO A 200 3.31 -10.45 0.93
C PRO A 200 3.55 -9.39 2.02
N SER A 201 4.30 -8.33 1.70
CA SER A 201 4.55 -7.20 2.60
C SER A 201 3.56 -6.04 2.40
N ILE A 202 2.82 -6.01 1.29
CA ILE A 202 1.85 -4.95 0.98
C ILE A 202 0.44 -5.35 1.40
N PHE A 203 0.08 -6.63 1.23
CA PHE A 203 -1.20 -7.16 1.68
C PHE A 203 -1.12 -7.66 3.13
N PRO A 204 -2.25 -7.67 3.86
CA PRO A 204 -2.31 -8.17 5.23
C PRO A 204 -2.30 -9.70 5.27
N LYS A 205 -1.92 -10.29 6.40
CA LYS A 205 -1.86 -11.75 6.55
C LYS A 205 -3.20 -12.44 6.35
N VAL A 206 -4.32 -11.76 6.62
CA VAL A 206 -5.68 -12.33 6.54
C VAL A 206 -6.04 -12.84 5.14
N VAL A 207 -5.45 -12.27 4.08
CA VAL A 207 -5.67 -12.70 2.68
C VAL A 207 -4.52 -13.56 2.11
N GLN A 208 -3.52 -13.89 2.93
CA GLN A 208 -2.34 -14.69 2.54
C GLN A 208 -2.44 -16.16 2.95
N LYS A 209 -3.65 -16.64 3.31
CA LYS A 209 -3.86 -17.96 3.92
C LYS A 209 -3.39 -19.12 3.04
N ASN A 210 -3.63 -19.04 1.73
CA ASN A 210 -3.23 -20.07 0.77
C ASN A 210 -2.64 -19.43 -0.50
N LEU A 211 -1.63 -20.09 -1.08
CA LEU A 211 -0.93 -19.60 -2.27
C LEU A 211 -1.88 -19.37 -3.48
N ARG A 212 -2.87 -20.26 -3.68
CA ARG A 212 -3.83 -20.14 -4.80
C ARG A 212 -4.69 -18.88 -4.71
N ASP A 213 -5.11 -18.52 -3.51
CA ASP A 213 -5.90 -17.30 -3.27
C ASP A 213 -5.03 -16.03 -3.35
N PHE A 214 -3.75 -16.17 -3.02
CA PHE A 214 -2.78 -15.08 -3.02
C PHE A 214 -2.19 -14.72 -4.40
N ILE A 215 -2.00 -15.69 -5.31
CA ILE A 215 -1.47 -15.43 -6.66
C ILE A 215 -2.30 -14.36 -7.42
N PRO A 216 -3.64 -14.43 -7.44
CA PRO A 216 -4.46 -13.36 -8.01
C PRO A 216 -4.22 -11.98 -7.39
N LEU A 217 -3.98 -11.91 -6.08
CA LEU A 217 -3.67 -10.65 -5.37
C LEU A 217 -2.30 -10.10 -5.77
N THR A 218 -1.31 -10.96 -6.00
CA THR A 218 -0.01 -10.51 -6.51
C THR A 218 -0.15 -9.87 -7.89
N ARG A 219 -0.99 -10.43 -8.76
CA ARG A 219 -1.26 -9.87 -10.09
C ARG A 219 -2.01 -8.54 -10.04
N ILE A 220 -2.91 -8.37 -9.08
CA ILE A 220 -3.70 -7.15 -8.93
C ILE A 220 -2.88 -5.96 -8.42
N LEU A 221 -1.67 -6.21 -7.90
CA LEU A 221 -0.78 -5.15 -7.44
C LEU A 221 -0.35 -4.22 -8.59
N ILE A 222 -0.32 -4.71 -9.83
CA ILE A 222 -0.12 -3.88 -11.03
C ILE A 222 -1.31 -2.93 -11.23
N ASP A 223 -2.54 -3.41 -11.07
CA ASP A 223 -3.73 -2.57 -11.19
C ASP A 223 -3.74 -1.49 -10.10
N ILE A 224 -3.37 -1.86 -8.86
CA ILE A 224 -3.22 -0.94 -7.72
C ILE A 224 -2.12 0.10 -7.99
N TYR A 225 -0.98 -0.32 -8.51
CA TYR A 225 0.14 0.57 -8.87
C TYR A 225 -0.25 1.64 -9.89
N ASN A 226 -1.17 1.33 -10.80
CA ASN A 226 -1.61 2.23 -11.86
C ASN A 226 -2.81 3.12 -11.47
N LEU A 227 -3.25 3.10 -10.21
CA LEU A 227 -4.32 4.00 -9.74
C LEU A 227 -3.86 5.47 -9.68
N ASP A 228 -4.82 6.40 -9.73
CA ASP A 228 -4.56 7.83 -9.55
C ASP A 228 -4.41 8.18 -8.06
N TYR A 229 -3.17 8.34 -7.61
CA TYR A 229 -2.86 8.82 -6.26
C TYR A 229 -2.62 10.33 -6.20
N GLU A 230 -2.67 11.06 -7.32
CA GLU A 230 -2.39 12.49 -7.30
C GLU A 230 -3.66 13.32 -7.41
N TYR A 231 -4.60 12.90 -8.25
CA TYR A 231 -5.79 13.68 -8.58
C TYR A 231 -7.04 12.96 -8.11
N VAL A 232 -8.00 13.74 -7.61
CA VAL A 232 -9.31 13.29 -7.14
C VAL A 232 -10.38 13.86 -8.07
N PRO A 233 -11.26 13.04 -8.67
CA PRO A 233 -12.41 13.52 -9.41
C PRO A 233 -13.37 14.32 -8.52
N SER A 234 -13.85 15.47 -8.99
CA SER A 234 -14.71 16.39 -8.23
C SER A 234 -16.00 15.74 -7.74
N LYS A 235 -16.53 14.73 -8.44
CA LYS A 235 -17.68 13.91 -8.00
C LYS A 235 -17.48 13.24 -6.63
N LEU A 236 -16.23 12.96 -6.27
CA LEU A 236 -15.89 12.29 -5.02
C LEU A 236 -15.70 13.27 -3.87
N ILE A 237 -15.52 14.55 -4.17
CA ILE A 237 -15.44 15.64 -3.21
C ILE A 237 -16.88 16.13 -2.96
N ASP A 238 -17.21 16.41 -1.72
CA ASP A 238 -18.54 16.92 -1.32
C ASP A 238 -18.56 18.45 -1.32
#